data_AF-A0A1E7IC49-F1
#
_entry.id   AF-A0A1E7IC49-F1
#
_cell.length_a   1.000
_cell.length_b   1.000
_cell.length_c   1.000
_cell.angle_alpha   90.00
_cell.angle_beta   90.00
_cell.angle_gamma   90.00
#
_symmetry.space_group_name_H-M   'P 1'
#
loop_
_entity.id
_entity.type
_entity.pdbx_description
1 polymer ?
#
loop_
_entity_poly.entity_id
_entity_poly.type
_entity_poly.pdbx_seq_one_letter_code
_entity_poly.pdbx_strand_id
1 'polypeptide(L)'
;MLSIVILFLEVCFVAFNYQNQERVFHRNLQEKAAQVRSSFELGYRNSRQQMVQLANYVASSPAIQQVFLAGRQAVEKEGGGAGGPLAAKARAELLDLSQKSWLELEKNFDFRHMQFHLPPGAISFLRVHKPNKYGDDLTAIRHTIVVADENQKMTSGSEIGRILFGIRGASPVFVLDAQTGERSHVGTLEFGTSLKFPISALAENQGVELAILLDMEPLKRIVWPEVLQQKVQTNGIVNSYLIEEASLVSARTFLQNEDVKVLLTQGGMGYLKNNADYYWLATFPLRDFAGEHNPERPDVGRVVIWQDVTKGVLALQQTLKTNILIAVLGFLLIEALLLVVLKLTTGKLEAMVVEGRSELAQKNADLQQALDEVKTLGGLLPICAYCKKIRDDSGYWNRLENYIESHTTAQFSHGICDDCMEERFPGAKEKQREP
;
A
#
# COMPACT_ATOMS: atom_id res chain seq x y z
N MET A 1 17.43 0.79 32.07
CA MET A 1 16.47 -0.23 31.60
C MET A 1 15.12 0.40 31.25
N LEU A 2 14.44 1.11 32.17
CA LEU A 2 13.12 1.70 31.92
C LEU A 2 13.08 2.68 30.72
N SER A 3 14.02 3.62 30.63
CA SER A 3 14.12 4.59 29.51
C SER A 3 14.28 3.91 28.14
N ILE A 4 15.04 2.80 28.09
CA ILE A 4 15.24 2.03 26.84
C ILE A 4 13.92 1.36 26.41
N VAL A 5 13.17 0.83 27.39
CA VAL A 5 11.86 0.22 27.12
C VAL A 5 10.86 1.26 26.61
N ILE A 6 10.84 2.46 27.21
CA ILE A 6 9.95 3.56 26.78
C ILE A 6 10.29 3.98 25.34
N LEU A 7 11.58 4.23 25.06
CA LEU A 7 12.03 4.60 23.72
C LEU A 7 11.65 3.54 22.67
N PHE A 8 11.84 2.26 22.99
CA PHE A 8 11.45 1.16 22.11
C PHE A 8 9.95 1.17 21.81
N LEU A 9 9.10 1.33 22.85
CA LEU A 9 7.65 1.37 22.69
C LEU A 9 7.19 2.54 21.81
N GLU A 10 7.80 3.71 21.95
CA GLU A 10 7.48 4.89 21.12
C GLU A 10 7.90 4.69 19.66
N VAL A 11 9.09 4.13 19.42
CA VAL A 11 9.54 3.80 18.06
C VAL A 11 8.59 2.79 17.42
N CYS A 12 8.20 1.75 18.15
CA CYS A 12 7.20 0.77 17.69
C CYS A 12 5.84 1.43 17.41
N PHE A 13 5.39 2.35 18.25
CA PHE A 13 4.13 3.07 18.06
C PHE A 13 4.15 3.94 16.80
N VAL A 14 5.21 4.73 16.59
CA VAL A 14 5.37 5.56 15.38
C VAL A 14 5.43 4.69 14.13
N ALA A 15 6.22 3.61 14.16
CA ALA A 15 6.34 2.67 13.05
C ALA A 15 4.99 2.00 12.72
N PHE A 16 4.26 1.54 13.73
CA PHE A 16 2.94 0.94 13.56
C PHE A 16 1.93 1.95 12.98
N ASN A 17 1.93 3.18 13.47
CA ASN A 17 1.04 4.23 12.97
C ASN A 17 1.33 4.55 11.50
N TYR A 18 2.61 4.70 11.14
CA TYR A 18 3.05 4.95 9.78
C TYR A 18 2.64 3.81 8.83
N GLN A 19 2.94 2.56 9.20
CA GLN A 19 2.54 1.38 8.42
C GLN A 19 1.03 1.31 8.23
N ASN A 20 0.24 1.66 9.24
CA ASN A 20 -1.21 1.66 9.13
C ASN A 20 -1.71 2.76 8.17
N GLN A 21 -1.16 3.98 8.25
CA GLN A 21 -1.52 5.07 7.35
C GLN A 21 -1.12 4.78 5.90
N GLU A 22 0.08 4.23 5.70
CA GLU A 22 0.57 3.79 4.39
C GLU A 22 -0.35 2.71 3.80
N ARG A 23 -0.73 1.70 4.58
CA ARG A 23 -1.69 0.66 4.14
C ARG A 23 -3.05 1.22 3.77
N VAL A 24 -3.59 2.18 4.54
CA VAL A 24 -4.87 2.84 4.22
C VAL A 24 -4.74 3.64 2.92
N PHE A 25 -3.64 4.38 2.76
CA PHE A 25 -3.37 5.14 1.55
C PHE A 25 -3.29 4.24 0.30
N HIS A 26 -2.53 3.15 0.35
CA HIS A 26 -2.44 2.18 -0.75
C HIS A 26 -3.79 1.53 -1.07
N ARG A 27 -4.59 1.20 -0.04
CA ARG A 27 -5.92 0.61 -0.23
C ARG A 27 -6.89 1.58 -0.92
N ASN A 28 -6.88 2.85 -0.53
CA ASN A 28 -7.71 3.86 -1.19
C ASN A 28 -7.35 4.00 -2.67
N LEU A 29 -6.06 3.91 -3.02
CA LEU A 29 -5.60 3.94 -4.40
C LEU A 29 -6.00 2.68 -5.18
N GLN A 30 -5.94 1.51 -4.54
CA GLN A 30 -6.46 0.26 -5.10
C GLN A 30 -7.96 0.33 -5.40
N GLU A 31 -8.75 0.81 -4.45
CA GLU A 31 -10.19 0.99 -4.61
C GLU A 31 -10.49 1.99 -5.73
N LYS A 32 -9.74 3.10 -5.79
CA LYS A 32 -9.86 4.08 -6.88
C LYS A 32 -9.52 3.47 -8.24
N ALA A 33 -8.46 2.67 -8.34
CA ALA A 33 -8.10 1.97 -9.57
C ALA A 33 -9.22 1.02 -10.04
N ALA A 34 -9.78 0.23 -9.11
CA ALA A 34 -10.88 -0.67 -9.39
C ALA A 34 -12.16 0.09 -9.80
N GLN A 35 -12.43 1.24 -9.17
CA GLN A 35 -13.53 2.12 -9.53
C GLN A 35 -13.38 2.67 -10.94
N VAL A 36 -12.21 3.25 -11.29
CA VAL A 36 -11.96 3.80 -12.63
C VAL A 36 -12.03 2.72 -13.68
N ARG A 37 -11.46 1.52 -13.42
CA ARG A 37 -11.58 0.37 -14.33
C ARG A 37 -13.05 0.00 -14.55
N SER A 38 -13.84 -0.08 -13.48
CA SER A 38 -15.27 -0.42 -13.60
C SER A 38 -16.05 0.64 -14.39
N SER A 39 -15.73 1.92 -14.20
CA SER A 39 -16.30 3.02 -14.98
C SER A 39 -15.89 2.98 -16.45
N PHE A 40 -14.63 2.63 -16.74
CA PHE A 40 -14.16 2.39 -18.12
C PHE A 40 -14.95 1.26 -18.78
N GLU A 41 -15.03 0.09 -18.14
CA GLU A 41 -15.76 -1.07 -18.67
C GLU A 41 -17.24 -0.76 -18.93
N LEU A 42 -17.88 -0.01 -18.03
CA LEU A 42 -19.27 0.41 -18.21
C LEU A 42 -19.42 1.41 -19.37
N GLY A 43 -18.58 2.44 -19.43
CA GLY A 43 -18.59 3.42 -20.52
C GLY A 43 -18.34 2.74 -21.87
N TYR A 44 -17.39 1.82 -21.92
CA TYR A 44 -17.05 1.02 -23.09
C TYR A 44 -18.20 0.12 -23.53
N ARG A 45 -18.86 -0.58 -22.60
CA ARG A 45 -20.06 -1.39 -22.88
C ARG A 45 -21.21 -0.51 -23.39
N ASN A 46 -21.41 0.66 -22.81
CA ASN A 46 -22.45 1.60 -23.23
C ASN A 46 -22.19 2.10 -24.66
N SER A 47 -20.95 2.47 -25.00
CA SER A 47 -20.59 2.84 -26.37
C SER A 47 -20.83 1.70 -27.37
N ARG A 48 -20.52 0.45 -27.00
CA ARG A 48 -20.84 -0.73 -27.84
C ARG A 48 -22.33 -0.89 -28.10
N GLN A 49 -23.15 -0.75 -27.05
CA GLN A 49 -24.61 -0.84 -27.16
C GLN A 49 -25.18 0.29 -28.03
N GLN A 50 -24.66 1.51 -27.89
CA GLN A 50 -25.04 2.64 -28.73
C GLN A 50 -24.73 2.38 -30.22
N MET A 51 -23.56 1.80 -30.54
CA MET A 51 -23.23 1.46 -31.93
C MET A 51 -24.22 0.46 -32.51
N VAL A 52 -24.60 -0.56 -31.74
CA VAL A 52 -25.59 -1.56 -32.18
C VAL A 52 -26.97 -0.95 -32.37
N GLN A 53 -27.41 -0.08 -31.45
CA GLN A 53 -28.70 0.60 -31.55
C GLN A 53 -28.78 1.45 -32.81
N LEU A 54 -27.73 2.20 -33.12
CA LEU A 54 -27.66 3.01 -34.35
C LEU A 54 -27.62 2.15 -35.61
N ALA A 55 -26.79 1.11 -35.62
CA ALA A 55 -26.75 0.15 -36.72
C ALA A 55 -28.13 -0.46 -36.95
N ASN A 56 -28.84 -0.86 -35.89
CA ASN A 56 -30.16 -1.43 -36.00
C ASN A 56 -31.22 -0.42 -36.47
N TYR A 57 -31.18 0.81 -35.96
CA TYR A 57 -32.09 1.87 -36.38
C TYR A 57 -32.00 2.11 -37.90
N VAL A 58 -30.77 2.21 -38.42
CA VAL A 58 -30.54 2.44 -39.85
C VAL A 58 -30.83 1.18 -40.67
N ALA A 59 -30.46 -0.01 -40.19
CA ALA A 59 -30.76 -1.30 -40.82
C ALA A 59 -32.27 -1.59 -40.92
N SER A 60 -33.08 -0.95 -40.06
CA SER A 60 -34.53 -1.12 -40.04
C SER A 60 -35.27 -0.20 -41.03
N SER A 61 -34.57 0.68 -41.75
CA SER A 61 -35.17 1.55 -42.75
C SER A 61 -35.62 0.75 -43.99
N PRO A 62 -36.91 0.77 -44.37
CA PRO A 62 -37.39 0.03 -45.54
C PRO A 62 -36.68 0.42 -46.84
N ALA A 63 -36.37 1.71 -47.02
CA ALA A 63 -35.65 2.18 -48.20
C ALA A 63 -34.23 1.57 -48.28
N ILE A 64 -33.51 1.55 -47.15
CA ILE A 64 -32.18 0.95 -47.07
C ILE A 64 -32.25 -0.56 -47.32
N GLN A 65 -33.22 -1.25 -46.72
CA GLN A 65 -33.39 -2.70 -46.89
C GLN A 65 -33.63 -3.07 -48.36
N GLN A 66 -34.52 -2.35 -49.05
CA GLN A 66 -34.84 -2.63 -50.45
C GLN A 66 -33.67 -2.33 -51.39
N VAL A 67 -33.02 -1.18 -51.23
CA VAL A 67 -31.86 -0.82 -52.07
C VAL A 67 -30.68 -1.76 -51.80
N PHE A 68 -30.48 -2.16 -50.55
CA PHE A 68 -29.41 -3.11 -50.22
C PHE A 68 -29.68 -4.51 -50.76
N LEU A 69 -30.94 -4.97 -50.74
CA LEU A 69 -31.34 -6.22 -51.40
C LEU A 69 -31.10 -6.17 -52.90
N ALA A 70 -31.49 -5.08 -53.57
CA ALA A 70 -31.22 -4.89 -55.00
C ALA A 70 -29.71 -4.90 -55.29
N GLY A 71 -28.91 -4.29 -54.43
CA GLY A 71 -27.45 -4.31 -54.50
C GLY A 71 -26.86 -5.71 -54.37
N ARG A 72 -27.33 -6.50 -53.40
CA ARG A 72 -26.92 -7.90 -53.25
C ARG A 72 -27.25 -8.72 -54.49
N GLN A 73 -28.50 -8.66 -54.95
CA GLN A 73 -28.95 -9.40 -56.13
C GLN A 73 -28.17 -9.00 -57.38
N ALA A 74 -27.80 -7.72 -57.50
CA ALA A 74 -26.95 -7.24 -58.58
C ALA A 74 -25.54 -7.86 -58.51
N VAL A 75 -24.90 -7.86 -57.34
CA VAL A 75 -23.58 -8.49 -57.15
C VAL A 75 -23.63 -9.99 -57.48
N GLU A 76 -24.68 -10.69 -57.04
CA GLU A 76 -24.88 -12.11 -57.36
C GLU A 76 -25.02 -12.36 -58.88
N LYS A 77 -25.79 -11.51 -59.58
CA LYS A 77 -25.95 -11.58 -61.05
C LYS A 77 -24.68 -11.21 -61.81
N GLU A 78 -23.84 -10.35 -61.24
CA GLU A 78 -22.62 -9.81 -61.86
C GLU A 78 -21.36 -10.62 -61.52
N GLY A 79 -21.50 -11.81 -60.91
CA GLY A 79 -20.39 -12.74 -60.67
C GLY A 79 -19.65 -12.56 -59.34
N GLY A 80 -20.20 -11.79 -58.39
CA GLY A 80 -19.68 -11.64 -57.04
C GLY A 80 -18.66 -10.50 -56.85
N GLY A 81 -17.94 -10.55 -55.73
CA GLY A 81 -16.91 -9.57 -55.38
C GLY A 81 -17.42 -8.13 -55.31
N ALA A 82 -16.84 -7.24 -56.11
CA ALA A 82 -17.24 -5.84 -56.19
C ALA A 82 -18.55 -5.60 -56.98
N GLY A 83 -19.04 -6.60 -57.72
CA GLY A 83 -20.11 -6.42 -58.70
C GLY A 83 -19.74 -5.48 -59.86
N GLY A 84 -20.71 -5.19 -60.70
CA GLY A 84 -20.62 -4.41 -61.93
C GLY A 84 -21.53 -3.17 -61.92
N PRO A 85 -22.05 -2.73 -63.08
CA PRO A 85 -22.86 -1.52 -63.22
C PRO A 85 -24.15 -1.49 -62.38
N LEU A 86 -24.85 -2.62 -62.24
CA LEU A 86 -26.08 -2.72 -61.45
C LEU A 86 -25.77 -2.57 -59.95
N ALA A 87 -24.72 -3.25 -59.48
CA ALA A 87 -24.27 -3.11 -58.10
C ALA A 87 -23.78 -1.68 -57.83
N ALA A 88 -23.12 -1.03 -58.80
CA ALA A 88 -22.69 0.36 -58.68
C ALA A 88 -23.87 1.33 -58.55
N LYS A 89 -24.95 1.12 -59.31
CA LYS A 89 -26.18 1.91 -59.19
C LYS A 89 -26.80 1.78 -57.79
N ALA A 90 -26.96 0.54 -57.30
CA ALA A 90 -27.50 0.29 -55.97
C ALA A 90 -26.60 0.87 -54.85
N ARG A 91 -25.27 0.80 -55.00
CA ARG A 91 -24.34 1.46 -54.07
C ARG A 91 -24.52 2.97 -54.03
N ALA A 92 -24.69 3.62 -55.19
CA ALA A 92 -24.88 5.06 -55.27
C ALA A 92 -26.20 5.49 -54.61
N GLU A 93 -27.27 4.74 -54.81
CA GLU A 93 -28.57 4.98 -54.17
C GLU A 93 -28.49 4.74 -52.65
N LEU A 94 -27.81 3.69 -52.21
CA LEU A 94 -27.60 3.41 -50.79
C LEU A 94 -26.73 4.48 -50.11
N LEU A 95 -25.76 5.03 -50.84
CA LEU A 95 -24.96 6.17 -50.39
C LEU A 95 -25.82 7.41 -50.21
N ASP A 96 -26.67 7.76 -51.18
CA ASP A 96 -27.56 8.92 -51.10
C ASP A 96 -28.49 8.85 -49.87
N LEU A 97 -29.05 7.67 -49.60
CA LEU A 97 -29.89 7.42 -48.43
C LEU A 97 -29.17 7.54 -47.09
N SER A 98 -27.85 7.30 -47.04
CA SER A 98 -27.09 7.21 -45.79
C SER A 98 -26.14 8.37 -45.53
N GLN A 99 -25.66 9.05 -46.58
CA GLN A 99 -24.56 9.99 -46.49
C GLN A 99 -24.90 11.23 -45.67
N LYS A 100 -26.11 11.78 -45.82
CA LYS A 100 -26.52 12.98 -45.07
C LYS A 100 -26.53 12.72 -43.56
N SER A 101 -27.16 11.62 -43.13
CA SER A 101 -27.20 11.24 -41.72
C SER A 101 -25.81 10.88 -41.20
N TRP A 102 -24.99 10.22 -42.02
CA TRP A 102 -23.60 9.93 -41.69
C TRP A 102 -22.79 11.19 -41.39
N LEU A 103 -22.85 12.21 -42.26
CA LEU A 103 -22.09 13.45 -42.10
C LEU A 103 -22.43 14.19 -40.80
N GLU A 104 -23.71 14.21 -40.42
CA GLU A 104 -24.13 14.80 -39.14
C GLU A 104 -23.63 13.99 -37.93
N LEU A 105 -23.64 12.66 -38.04
CA LEU A 105 -23.12 11.78 -37.00
C LEU A 105 -21.61 11.94 -36.82
N GLU A 106 -20.85 11.93 -37.92
CA GLU A 106 -19.41 12.12 -37.94
C GLU A 106 -19.01 13.47 -37.32
N LYS A 107 -19.69 14.56 -37.73
CA LYS A 107 -19.41 15.92 -37.26
C LYS A 107 -19.66 16.11 -35.76
N ASN A 108 -20.77 15.55 -35.25
CA ASN A 108 -21.25 15.88 -33.90
C ASN A 108 -20.89 14.84 -32.84
N PHE A 109 -20.55 13.61 -33.22
CA PHE A 109 -20.41 12.48 -32.29
C PHE A 109 -19.20 11.57 -32.54
N ASP A 110 -18.27 11.97 -33.42
CA ASP A 110 -17.04 11.22 -33.75
C ASP A 110 -17.27 9.77 -34.18
N PHE A 111 -18.36 9.55 -34.90
CA PHE A 111 -18.49 8.32 -35.66
C PHE A 111 -17.38 8.26 -36.70
N ARG A 112 -16.75 7.08 -36.82
CA ARG A 112 -15.57 6.87 -37.68
C ARG A 112 -15.86 6.06 -38.93
N HIS A 113 -16.82 5.14 -38.85
CA HIS A 113 -17.30 4.44 -40.02
C HIS A 113 -18.76 4.04 -39.91
N MET A 114 -19.40 4.03 -41.08
CA MET A 114 -20.63 3.31 -41.38
C MET A 114 -20.36 2.46 -42.63
N GLN A 115 -20.74 1.19 -42.60
CA GLN A 115 -20.37 0.24 -43.65
C GLN A 115 -21.39 -0.91 -43.82
N PHE A 116 -21.72 -1.21 -45.07
CA PHE A 116 -22.58 -2.32 -45.47
C PHE A 116 -21.74 -3.50 -45.97
N HIS A 117 -22.11 -4.71 -45.56
CA HIS A 117 -21.40 -5.95 -45.83
C HIS A 117 -22.31 -7.02 -46.44
N LEU A 118 -21.86 -7.67 -47.51
CA LEU A 118 -22.56 -8.78 -48.13
C LEU A 118 -22.14 -10.13 -47.51
N PRO A 119 -23.09 -11.07 -47.39
CA PRO A 119 -22.80 -12.44 -47.00
C PRO A 119 -22.35 -13.29 -48.20
N PRO A 120 -21.72 -14.46 -47.97
CA PRO A 120 -21.25 -14.94 -46.66
C PRO A 120 -20.02 -14.18 -46.17
N GLY A 121 -19.93 -13.97 -44.87
CA GLY A 121 -18.78 -13.34 -44.22
C GLY A 121 -18.87 -11.82 -44.19
N ALA A 122 -17.79 -11.12 -44.59
CA ALA A 122 -17.70 -9.67 -44.47
C ALA A 122 -17.19 -8.99 -45.75
N ILE A 123 -17.83 -9.24 -46.89
CA ILE A 123 -17.48 -8.58 -48.16
C ILE A 123 -17.97 -7.13 -48.12
N SER A 124 -17.08 -6.17 -48.29
CA SER A 124 -17.44 -4.75 -48.21
C SER A 124 -18.28 -4.31 -49.42
N PHE A 125 -19.58 -4.06 -49.24
CA PHE A 125 -20.42 -3.50 -50.30
C PHE A 125 -20.28 -2.00 -50.42
N LEU A 126 -20.50 -1.26 -49.33
CA LEU A 126 -20.45 0.20 -49.33
C LEU A 126 -19.84 0.70 -48.03
N ARG A 127 -18.79 1.52 -48.15
CA ARG A 127 -18.25 2.33 -47.06
C ARG A 127 -18.78 3.74 -47.20
N VAL A 128 -19.74 4.13 -46.38
CA VAL A 128 -20.34 5.48 -46.47
C VAL A 128 -19.26 6.56 -46.25
N HIS A 129 -18.33 6.30 -45.34
CA HIS A 129 -17.18 7.15 -45.02
C HIS A 129 -16.05 7.11 -46.08
N LYS A 130 -16.01 6.12 -46.97
CA LYS A 130 -15.03 5.99 -48.08
C LYS A 130 -15.66 5.31 -49.31
N PRO A 131 -16.60 5.97 -50.02
CA PRO A 131 -17.44 5.31 -51.02
C PRO A 131 -16.68 4.70 -52.20
N ASN A 132 -15.47 5.18 -52.47
CA ASN A 132 -14.61 4.69 -53.56
C ASN A 132 -13.85 3.39 -53.22
N LYS A 133 -14.04 2.82 -52.02
CA LYS A 133 -13.41 1.57 -51.59
C LYS A 133 -14.49 0.54 -51.27
N TYR A 134 -14.55 -0.53 -52.05
CA TYR A 134 -15.53 -1.61 -51.94
C TYR A 134 -15.02 -2.90 -52.61
N GLY A 135 -15.70 -4.02 -52.38
CA GLY A 135 -15.48 -5.33 -52.99
C GLY A 135 -14.41 -6.20 -52.33
N ASP A 136 -13.66 -5.68 -51.37
CA ASP A 136 -12.67 -6.43 -50.62
C ASP A 136 -13.30 -7.29 -49.52
N ASP A 137 -12.69 -8.45 -49.29
CA ASP A 137 -13.09 -9.39 -48.25
C ASP A 137 -12.40 -9.04 -46.92
N LEU A 138 -13.22 -8.79 -45.90
CA LEU A 138 -12.78 -8.45 -44.56
C LEU A 138 -12.98 -9.58 -43.54
N THR A 139 -13.44 -10.76 -43.97
CA THR A 139 -13.86 -11.89 -43.11
C THR A 139 -12.77 -12.27 -42.10
N ALA A 140 -11.50 -12.24 -42.51
CA ALA A 140 -10.37 -12.59 -41.64
C ALA A 140 -10.12 -11.62 -40.47
N ILE A 141 -10.65 -10.40 -40.52
CA ILE A 141 -10.38 -9.33 -39.54
C ILE A 141 -11.66 -8.65 -38.98
N ARG A 142 -12.85 -9.05 -39.44
CA ARG A 142 -14.15 -8.50 -39.05
C ARG A 142 -15.02 -9.57 -38.41
N HIS A 143 -14.55 -10.12 -37.30
CA HIS A 143 -15.23 -11.19 -36.57
C HIS A 143 -16.60 -10.74 -36.07
N THR A 144 -16.77 -9.48 -35.67
CA THR A 144 -18.08 -8.92 -35.28
C THR A 144 -19.12 -9.02 -36.39
N ILE A 145 -18.71 -8.78 -37.64
CA ILE A 145 -19.58 -8.87 -38.82
C ILE A 145 -19.89 -10.32 -39.15
N VAL A 146 -18.88 -11.18 -39.17
CA VAL A 146 -19.04 -12.61 -39.43
C VAL A 146 -20.02 -13.23 -38.44
N VAL A 147 -19.87 -12.94 -37.14
CA VAL A 147 -20.78 -13.44 -36.10
C VAL A 147 -22.19 -12.87 -36.26
N ALA A 148 -22.34 -11.61 -36.66
CA ALA A 148 -23.65 -11.00 -36.91
C ALA A 148 -24.35 -11.59 -38.13
N ASP A 149 -23.61 -11.88 -39.20
CA ASP A 149 -24.07 -12.54 -40.42
C ASP A 149 -24.52 -13.98 -40.13
N GLU A 150 -23.61 -14.80 -39.61
CA GLU A 150 -23.84 -16.24 -39.37
C GLU A 150 -24.96 -16.49 -38.37
N ASN A 151 -24.98 -15.75 -37.25
CA ASN A 151 -25.99 -15.94 -36.21
C ASN A 151 -27.24 -15.10 -36.43
N GLN A 152 -27.25 -14.20 -37.41
CA GLN A 152 -28.36 -13.30 -37.69
C GLN A 152 -28.81 -12.51 -36.45
N LYS A 153 -27.83 -12.11 -35.63
CA LYS A 153 -28.04 -11.37 -34.37
C LYS A 153 -27.20 -10.10 -34.34
N MET A 154 -27.79 -9.06 -33.74
CA MET A 154 -27.06 -7.84 -33.41
C MET A 154 -25.84 -8.18 -32.55
N THR A 155 -24.67 -7.73 -32.98
CA THR A 155 -23.38 -8.05 -32.37
C THR A 155 -22.59 -6.77 -32.14
N SER A 156 -21.91 -6.65 -31.01
CA SER A 156 -20.99 -5.54 -30.75
C SER A 156 -19.62 -6.06 -30.37
N GLY A 157 -18.60 -5.26 -30.63
CA GLY A 157 -17.22 -5.60 -30.37
C GLY A 157 -16.31 -4.40 -30.44
N SER A 158 -15.05 -4.63 -30.14
CA SER A 158 -13.98 -3.77 -30.62
C SER A 158 -12.97 -4.62 -31.36
N GLU A 159 -12.34 -4.04 -32.35
CA GLU A 159 -11.45 -4.78 -33.23
C GLU A 159 -10.45 -3.83 -33.86
N ILE A 160 -9.25 -4.34 -34.13
CA ILE A 160 -8.26 -3.64 -34.96
C ILE A 160 -8.74 -3.73 -36.42
N GLY A 161 -8.93 -2.58 -37.06
CA GLY A 161 -9.23 -2.49 -38.50
C GLY A 161 -7.98 -2.17 -39.29
N ARG A 162 -8.13 -2.07 -40.62
CA ARG A 162 -7.04 -1.66 -41.52
C ARG A 162 -6.45 -0.28 -41.22
N ILE A 163 -7.20 0.56 -40.51
CA ILE A 163 -6.85 1.97 -40.24
C ILE A 163 -6.70 2.24 -38.73
N LEU A 164 -7.65 1.76 -37.93
CA LEU A 164 -7.72 2.09 -36.50
C LEU A 164 -8.38 0.97 -35.69
N PHE A 165 -8.09 0.95 -34.40
CA PHE A 165 -8.87 0.23 -33.42
C PHE A 165 -10.13 1.02 -33.10
N GLY A 166 -11.28 0.36 -33.04
CA GLY A 166 -12.53 1.06 -32.80
C GLY A 166 -13.58 0.19 -32.14
N ILE A 167 -14.52 0.85 -31.49
CA ILE A 167 -15.75 0.25 -30.97
C ILE A 167 -16.72 0.11 -32.14
N ARG A 168 -17.37 -1.05 -32.25
CA ARG A 168 -18.21 -1.42 -33.39
C ARG A 168 -19.51 -2.05 -32.94
N GLY A 169 -20.56 -1.79 -33.70
CA GLY A 169 -21.87 -2.41 -33.57
C GLY A 169 -22.38 -2.81 -34.95
N ALA A 170 -22.80 -4.05 -35.07
CA ALA A 170 -23.25 -4.68 -36.30
C ALA A 170 -24.69 -5.13 -36.13
N SER A 171 -25.55 -4.76 -37.09
CA SER A 171 -26.92 -5.24 -37.17
C SER A 171 -27.18 -5.96 -38.50
N PRO A 172 -27.71 -7.19 -38.47
CA PRO A 172 -28.17 -7.87 -39.66
C PRO A 172 -29.38 -7.15 -40.27
N VAL A 173 -29.33 -6.97 -41.59
CA VAL A 173 -30.36 -6.32 -42.40
C VAL A 173 -31.24 -7.39 -43.01
N PHE A 174 -32.55 -7.22 -42.90
CA PHE A 174 -33.51 -8.16 -43.46
C PHE A 174 -34.55 -7.41 -44.28
N VAL A 175 -35.08 -8.09 -45.28
CA VAL A 175 -36.28 -7.66 -45.99
C VAL A 175 -37.41 -8.61 -45.61
N LEU A 176 -38.58 -8.05 -45.34
CA LEU A 176 -39.80 -8.81 -45.17
C LEU A 176 -40.49 -8.95 -46.53
N ASP A 177 -40.79 -10.18 -46.92
CA ASP A 177 -41.67 -10.42 -48.06
C ASP A 177 -43.11 -10.03 -47.68
N ALA A 178 -43.71 -9.12 -48.44
CA ALA A 178 -45.04 -8.61 -48.15
C ALA A 178 -46.18 -9.62 -48.40
N GLN A 179 -45.91 -10.67 -49.17
CA GLN A 179 -46.89 -11.72 -49.52
C GLN A 179 -46.76 -12.92 -48.58
N THR A 180 -45.54 -13.37 -48.29
CA THR A 180 -45.30 -14.57 -47.46
C THR A 180 -45.07 -14.24 -45.98
N GLY A 181 -44.72 -12.98 -45.66
CA GLY A 181 -44.27 -12.59 -44.32
C GLY A 181 -42.89 -13.13 -43.96
N GLU A 182 -42.19 -13.79 -44.90
CA GLU A 182 -40.89 -14.39 -44.66
C GLU A 182 -39.80 -13.31 -44.57
N ARG A 183 -38.88 -13.49 -43.62
CA ARG A 183 -37.78 -12.56 -43.37
C ARG A 183 -36.51 -13.08 -44.04
N SER A 184 -36.07 -12.41 -45.10
CA SER A 184 -34.85 -12.78 -45.83
C SER A 184 -33.66 -11.95 -45.36
N HIS A 185 -32.56 -12.61 -44.97
CA HIS A 185 -31.32 -11.93 -44.59
C HIS A 185 -30.62 -11.37 -45.83
N VAL A 186 -30.34 -10.06 -45.83
CA VAL A 186 -29.69 -9.37 -46.94
C VAL A 186 -28.18 -9.27 -46.74
N GLY A 187 -27.75 -8.92 -45.53
CA GLY A 187 -26.35 -8.67 -45.18
C GLY A 187 -26.27 -7.89 -43.88
N THR A 188 -25.13 -7.26 -43.57
CA THR A 188 -24.92 -6.60 -42.27
C THR A 188 -24.58 -5.12 -42.42
N LEU A 189 -25.15 -4.29 -41.54
CA LEU A 189 -24.78 -2.89 -41.40
C LEU A 189 -23.96 -2.68 -40.13
N GLU A 190 -22.81 -2.03 -40.26
CA GLU A 190 -21.90 -1.69 -39.17
C GLU A 190 -21.86 -0.18 -38.92
N PHE A 191 -21.81 0.20 -37.65
CA PHE A 191 -21.35 1.50 -37.17
C PHE A 191 -20.15 1.33 -36.26
N GLY A 192 -19.24 2.29 -36.29
CA GLY A 192 -18.17 2.34 -35.30
C GLY A 192 -17.63 3.72 -35.00
N THR A 193 -16.98 3.81 -33.84
CA THR A 193 -16.42 5.03 -33.25
C THR A 193 -15.04 4.74 -32.64
N SER A 194 -14.35 5.80 -32.22
CA SER A 194 -13.06 5.72 -31.52
C SER A 194 -13.25 5.54 -30.01
N LEU A 195 -12.15 5.30 -29.30
CA LEU A 195 -12.14 5.33 -27.83
C LEU A 195 -11.97 6.75 -27.24
N LYS A 196 -11.76 7.76 -28.08
CA LYS A 196 -11.35 9.11 -27.64
C LYS A 196 -12.35 9.75 -26.67
N PHE A 197 -13.61 9.84 -27.07
CA PHE A 197 -14.65 10.46 -26.24
C PHE A 197 -14.91 9.74 -24.92
N PRO A 198 -15.10 8.41 -24.89
CA PRO A 198 -15.32 7.71 -23.62
C PRO A 198 -14.14 7.83 -22.66
N ILE A 199 -12.88 7.82 -23.14
CA ILE A 199 -11.73 8.00 -22.24
C ILE A 199 -11.56 9.44 -21.76
N SER A 200 -11.77 10.45 -22.61
CA SER A 200 -11.65 11.85 -22.20
C SER A 200 -12.72 12.22 -21.17
N ALA A 201 -13.97 11.80 -21.41
CA ALA A 201 -15.06 12.01 -20.46
C ALA A 201 -14.80 11.27 -19.13
N LEU A 202 -14.23 10.06 -19.19
CA LEU A 202 -13.88 9.32 -17.97
C LEU A 202 -12.75 9.99 -17.19
N ALA A 203 -11.71 10.45 -17.88
CA ALA A 203 -10.56 11.12 -17.29
C ALA A 203 -11.01 12.35 -16.49
N GLU A 204 -11.79 13.23 -17.13
CA GLU A 204 -12.34 14.45 -16.52
C GLU A 204 -13.23 14.13 -15.31
N ASN A 205 -14.18 13.20 -15.46
CA ASN A 205 -15.13 12.86 -14.39
C ASN A 205 -14.49 12.16 -13.19
N GLN A 206 -13.40 11.41 -13.41
CA GLN A 206 -12.73 10.66 -12.34
C GLN A 206 -11.55 11.40 -11.72
N GLY A 207 -11.11 12.52 -12.31
CA GLY A 207 -9.93 13.26 -11.91
C GLY A 207 -8.65 12.43 -12.10
N VAL A 208 -8.60 11.64 -13.17
CA VAL A 208 -7.47 10.78 -13.52
C VAL A 208 -7.12 10.97 -14.98
N GLU A 209 -5.94 10.51 -15.37
CA GLU A 209 -5.50 10.50 -16.75
C GLU A 209 -5.50 9.07 -17.29
N LEU A 210 -5.78 8.93 -18.60
CA LEU A 210 -5.86 7.63 -19.26
C LEU A 210 -5.14 7.63 -20.61
N ALA A 211 -4.57 6.48 -20.96
CA ALA A 211 -4.08 6.18 -22.29
C ALA A 211 -4.46 4.77 -22.72
N ILE A 212 -4.74 4.63 -24.01
CA ILE A 212 -5.00 3.36 -24.68
C ILE A 212 -3.75 3.01 -25.48
N LEU A 213 -3.15 1.88 -25.13
CA LEU A 213 -1.96 1.35 -25.75
C LEU A 213 -2.32 0.09 -26.53
N LEU A 214 -1.85 -0.03 -27.77
CA LEU A 214 -2.10 -1.19 -28.63
C LEU A 214 -0.80 -1.92 -28.96
N ASP A 215 -0.82 -3.24 -28.88
CA ASP A 215 0.37 -4.05 -29.14
C ASP A 215 0.78 -3.95 -30.61
N MET A 216 2.07 -3.72 -30.87
CA MET A 216 2.61 -3.57 -32.22
C MET A 216 2.54 -4.85 -33.05
N GLU A 217 2.52 -6.05 -32.44
CA GLU A 217 2.45 -7.33 -33.15
C GLU A 217 1.16 -7.50 -33.97
N PRO A 218 -0.06 -7.40 -33.38
CA PRO A 218 -1.29 -7.46 -34.15
C PRO A 218 -1.44 -6.26 -35.10
N LEU A 219 -0.95 -5.07 -34.72
CA LEU A 219 -1.01 -3.88 -35.58
C LEU A 219 -0.25 -4.07 -36.89
N LYS A 220 0.99 -4.59 -36.85
CA LYS A 220 1.81 -4.85 -38.05
C LYS A 220 1.17 -5.84 -39.03
N ARG A 221 0.34 -6.75 -38.54
CA ARG A 221 -0.36 -7.75 -39.35
C ARG A 221 -1.66 -7.22 -39.98
N ILE A 222 -2.40 -6.38 -39.26
CA ILE A 222 -3.76 -5.99 -39.64
C ILE A 222 -3.80 -4.60 -40.30
N VAL A 223 -3.12 -3.63 -39.72
CA VAL A 223 -3.15 -2.21 -40.14
C VAL A 223 -2.31 -2.03 -41.41
N TRP A 224 -2.76 -1.16 -42.32
CA TRP A 224 -1.97 -0.84 -43.51
C TRP A 224 -0.63 -0.19 -43.13
N PRO A 225 0.48 -0.59 -43.78
CA PRO A 225 1.82 -0.13 -43.40
C PRO A 225 1.97 1.39 -43.38
N GLU A 226 1.38 2.10 -44.35
CA GLU A 226 1.47 3.56 -44.47
C GLU A 226 0.74 4.25 -43.31
N VAL A 227 -0.40 3.69 -42.91
CA VAL A 227 -1.19 4.19 -41.77
C VAL A 227 -0.46 3.94 -40.46
N LEU A 228 0.13 2.75 -40.29
CA LEU A 228 0.87 2.41 -39.09
C LEU A 228 2.11 3.29 -38.93
N GLN A 229 2.86 3.52 -40.03
CA GLN A 229 4.03 4.40 -40.02
C GLN A 229 3.65 5.83 -39.64
N GLN A 230 2.56 6.35 -40.20
CA GLN A 230 2.04 7.66 -39.83
C GLN A 230 1.68 7.71 -38.34
N LYS A 231 0.94 6.72 -37.83
CA LYS A 231 0.56 6.66 -36.41
C LYS A 231 1.75 6.57 -35.48
N VAL A 232 2.80 5.81 -35.82
CA VAL A 232 4.02 5.74 -35.02
C VAL A 232 4.70 7.11 -34.92
N GLN A 233 4.76 7.85 -36.03
CA GLN A 233 5.32 9.21 -36.04
C GLN A 233 4.43 10.20 -35.28
N THR A 234 3.12 10.12 -35.50
CA THR A 234 2.17 11.10 -34.94
C THR A 234 1.84 10.84 -33.51
N ASN A 235 1.90 9.60 -33.01
CA ASN A 235 1.46 9.22 -31.66
C ASN A 235 2.61 8.74 -30.76
N GLY A 236 3.67 8.20 -31.33
CA GLY A 236 4.77 7.62 -30.60
C GLY A 236 4.48 6.21 -30.08
N ILE A 237 5.55 5.56 -29.62
CA ILE A 237 5.56 4.20 -29.11
C ILE A 237 6.14 4.17 -27.69
N VAL A 238 5.68 3.24 -26.87
CA VAL A 238 6.23 2.93 -25.55
C VAL A 238 6.40 1.43 -25.44
N ASN A 239 7.63 0.95 -25.21
CA ASN A 239 7.99 -0.47 -25.35
C ASN A 239 7.53 -1.05 -26.70
N SER A 240 6.74 -2.12 -26.66
CA SER A 240 6.11 -2.78 -27.82
C SER A 240 4.71 -2.25 -28.12
N TYR A 241 4.30 -1.12 -27.53
CA TYR A 241 2.96 -0.56 -27.70
C TYR A 241 2.95 0.75 -28.48
N LEU A 242 1.98 0.89 -29.39
CA LEU A 242 1.58 2.17 -29.96
C LEU A 242 0.64 2.89 -29.00
N ILE A 243 0.81 4.20 -28.84
CA ILE A 243 -0.16 5.03 -28.11
C ILE A 243 -1.33 5.32 -29.06
N GLU A 244 -2.48 4.67 -28.89
CA GLU A 244 -3.63 4.87 -29.79
C GLU A 244 -4.39 6.16 -29.44
N GLU A 245 -4.72 6.33 -28.17
CA GLU A 245 -5.43 7.51 -27.65
C GLU A 245 -4.91 7.87 -26.25
N ALA A 246 -5.01 9.14 -25.88
CA ALA A 246 -4.69 9.61 -24.52
C ALA A 246 -5.57 10.81 -24.13
N SER A 247 -5.89 10.93 -22.84
CA SER A 247 -6.69 12.03 -22.29
C SER A 247 -5.97 13.38 -22.37
N LEU A 248 -4.64 13.39 -22.25
CA LEU A 248 -3.79 14.58 -22.35
C LEU A 248 -2.77 14.47 -23.46
N VAL A 249 -2.45 15.61 -24.08
CA VAL A 249 -1.35 15.72 -25.06
C VAL A 249 0.01 15.42 -24.42
N SER A 250 0.19 15.82 -23.16
CA SER A 250 1.43 15.58 -22.39
C SER A 250 1.63 14.12 -21.96
N ALA A 251 0.60 13.27 -22.10
CA ALA A 251 0.66 11.85 -21.73
C ALA A 251 1.83 11.13 -22.39
N ARG A 252 2.22 11.52 -23.60
CA ARG A 252 3.30 10.87 -24.34
C ARG A 252 4.64 10.99 -23.62
N THR A 253 4.98 12.18 -23.15
CA THR A 253 6.21 12.41 -22.40
C THR A 253 6.19 11.62 -21.09
N PHE A 254 5.03 11.59 -20.41
CA PHE A 254 4.85 10.82 -19.19
C PHE A 254 5.03 9.31 -19.40
N LEU A 255 4.45 8.76 -20.46
CA LEU A 255 4.52 7.33 -20.79
C LEU A 255 5.93 6.86 -21.15
N GLN A 256 6.86 7.77 -21.51
CA GLN A 256 8.26 7.41 -21.79
C GLN A 256 9.10 7.13 -20.53
N ASN A 257 8.56 7.37 -19.33
CA ASN A 257 9.27 7.12 -18.10
C ASN A 257 9.55 5.62 -17.88
N GLU A 258 10.73 5.27 -17.37
CA GLU A 258 11.15 3.87 -17.17
C GLU A 258 10.24 3.10 -16.20
N ASP A 259 9.73 3.73 -15.14
CA ASP A 259 8.82 3.09 -14.19
C ASP A 259 7.50 2.68 -14.87
N VAL A 260 7.03 3.50 -15.83
CA VAL A 260 5.86 3.15 -16.65
C VAL A 260 6.17 1.93 -17.52
N LYS A 261 7.34 1.89 -18.16
CA LYS A 261 7.75 0.77 -19.02
C LYS A 261 7.83 -0.55 -18.24
N VAL A 262 8.34 -0.52 -17.01
CA VAL A 262 8.38 -1.69 -16.12
C VAL A 262 6.96 -2.12 -15.77
N LEU A 263 6.09 -1.18 -15.39
CA LEU A 263 4.70 -1.48 -15.04
C LEU A 263 3.91 -2.08 -16.20
N LEU A 264 4.14 -1.62 -17.44
CA LEU A 264 3.50 -2.18 -18.64
C LEU A 264 3.85 -3.65 -18.85
N THR A 265 5.05 -4.06 -18.44
CA THR A 265 5.52 -5.44 -18.57
C THR A 265 4.95 -6.33 -17.45
N GLN A 266 4.93 -5.83 -16.21
CA GLN A 266 4.49 -6.60 -15.04
C GLN A 266 2.95 -6.62 -14.88
N GLY A 267 2.28 -5.56 -15.35
CA GLY A 267 0.88 -5.31 -15.05
C GLY A 267 0.64 -4.85 -13.60
N GLY A 268 -0.61 -4.53 -13.28
CA GLY A 268 -1.01 -4.15 -11.92
C GLY A 268 -0.88 -2.66 -11.65
N MET A 269 -0.37 -2.29 -10.48
CA MET A 269 -0.22 -0.89 -10.07
C MET A 269 1.22 -0.58 -9.68
N GLY A 270 1.59 0.69 -9.84
CA GLY A 270 2.91 1.19 -9.48
C GLY A 270 2.84 2.59 -8.87
N TYR A 271 3.99 3.01 -8.35
CA TYR A 271 4.25 4.38 -7.93
C TYR A 271 5.41 4.91 -8.75
N LEU A 272 5.26 6.14 -9.23
CA LEU A 272 6.28 6.83 -10.02
C LEU A 272 6.57 8.15 -9.35
N LYS A 273 7.85 8.40 -9.09
CA LYS A 273 8.32 9.71 -8.63
C LYS A 273 8.97 10.42 -9.81
N ASN A 274 8.42 11.56 -10.21
CA ASN A 274 8.98 12.39 -11.25
C ASN A 274 9.37 13.76 -10.66
N ASN A 275 10.66 13.97 -10.45
CA ASN A 275 11.17 15.15 -9.75
C ASN A 275 10.54 15.32 -8.35
N ALA A 276 9.70 16.34 -8.17
CA ALA A 276 8.98 16.64 -6.93
C ALA A 276 7.59 16.00 -6.86
N ASP A 277 7.08 15.51 -8.00
CA ASP A 277 5.71 15.02 -8.12
C ASP A 277 5.66 13.50 -7.97
N TYR A 278 4.57 13.03 -7.38
CA TYR A 278 4.30 11.61 -7.19
C TYR A 278 3.03 11.24 -7.94
N TYR A 279 3.14 10.18 -8.75
CA TYR A 279 2.02 9.62 -9.49
C TYR A 279 1.80 8.19 -9.04
N TRP A 280 0.53 7.81 -8.93
CA TRP A 280 0.17 6.40 -8.91
C TRP A 280 -0.34 6.02 -10.29
N LEU A 281 -0.11 4.77 -10.65
CA LEU A 281 -0.45 4.25 -11.96
C LEU A 281 -1.10 2.88 -11.81
N ALA A 282 -2.02 2.57 -12.71
CA ALA A 282 -2.60 1.26 -12.84
C ALA A 282 -2.70 0.88 -14.31
N THR A 283 -2.57 -0.40 -14.60
CA THR A 283 -2.78 -0.92 -15.94
C THR A 283 -3.60 -2.21 -15.92
N PHE A 284 -4.47 -2.34 -16.91
CA PHE A 284 -5.24 -3.56 -17.16
C PHE A 284 -5.29 -3.86 -18.66
N PRO A 285 -5.45 -5.14 -19.03
CA PRO A 285 -5.45 -5.55 -20.43
C PRO A 285 -6.66 -5.01 -21.20
N LEU A 286 -6.46 -4.74 -22.49
CA LEU A 286 -7.52 -4.43 -23.44
C LEU A 286 -7.67 -5.59 -24.42
N ARG A 287 -8.87 -6.18 -24.46
CA ARG A 287 -9.21 -7.29 -25.36
C ARG A 287 -10.09 -6.81 -26.50
N ASP A 288 -9.86 -7.38 -27.68
CA ASP A 288 -10.75 -7.24 -28.82
C ASP A 288 -11.86 -8.30 -28.78
N PHE A 289 -12.80 -8.22 -29.71
CA PHE A 289 -13.93 -9.14 -29.81
C PHE A 289 -13.48 -10.61 -29.87
N ALA A 290 -12.42 -10.92 -30.64
CA ALA A 290 -11.91 -12.28 -30.73
C ALA A 290 -11.30 -12.77 -29.40
N GLY A 291 -10.56 -11.90 -28.71
CA GLY A 291 -10.01 -12.19 -27.38
C GLY A 291 -11.08 -12.33 -26.29
N GLU A 292 -12.21 -11.64 -26.39
CA GLU A 292 -13.34 -11.81 -25.47
C GLU A 292 -14.00 -13.19 -25.61
N HIS A 293 -14.01 -13.76 -26.81
CA HIS A 293 -14.62 -15.07 -27.09
C HIS A 293 -13.62 -16.24 -27.02
N ASN A 294 -12.32 -15.95 -27.02
CA ASN A 294 -11.25 -16.93 -26.84
C ASN A 294 -10.20 -16.42 -25.82
N PRO A 295 -10.24 -16.90 -24.58
CA PRO A 295 -9.31 -16.51 -23.52
C PRO A 295 -7.83 -16.80 -23.84
N GLU A 296 -7.52 -17.77 -24.70
CA GLU A 296 -6.14 -18.14 -25.06
C GLU A 296 -5.48 -17.11 -25.98
N ARG A 297 -6.27 -16.24 -26.64
CA ARG A 297 -5.72 -15.18 -27.47
C ARG A 297 -5.04 -14.12 -26.59
N PRO A 298 -3.88 -13.58 -27.01
CA PRO A 298 -3.25 -12.48 -26.31
C PRO A 298 -4.14 -11.23 -26.32
N ASP A 299 -3.96 -10.38 -25.33
CA ASP A 299 -4.60 -9.07 -25.30
C ASP A 299 -4.10 -8.21 -26.48
N VAL A 300 -4.97 -7.38 -27.05
CA VAL A 300 -4.58 -6.52 -28.18
C VAL A 300 -3.90 -5.22 -27.72
N GLY A 301 -3.89 -4.98 -26.42
CA GLY A 301 -3.38 -3.75 -25.86
C GLY A 301 -3.55 -3.67 -24.35
N ARG A 302 -3.33 -2.47 -23.81
CA ARG A 302 -3.49 -2.15 -22.40
C ARG A 302 -4.12 -0.78 -22.22
N VAL A 303 -4.90 -0.63 -21.17
CA VAL A 303 -5.28 0.69 -20.66
C VAL A 303 -4.30 1.06 -19.55
N VAL A 304 -3.82 2.30 -19.56
CA VAL A 304 -2.98 2.87 -18.51
C VAL A 304 -3.76 4.02 -17.89
N ILE A 305 -3.83 4.02 -16.57
CA ILE A 305 -4.41 5.10 -15.77
C ILE A 305 -3.31 5.65 -14.89
N TRP A 306 -3.25 6.96 -14.73
CA TRP A 306 -2.40 7.59 -13.72
C TRP A 306 -3.09 8.79 -13.09
N GLN A 307 -2.70 9.14 -11.87
CA GLN A 307 -3.13 10.37 -11.22
C GLN A 307 -2.04 10.89 -10.30
N ASP A 308 -1.99 12.21 -10.18
CA ASP A 308 -1.13 12.92 -9.23
C ASP A 308 -1.60 12.66 -7.80
N VAL A 309 -0.69 12.12 -6.98
CA VAL A 309 -0.86 11.85 -5.54
C VAL A 309 0.17 12.59 -4.68
N THR A 310 0.83 13.61 -5.24
CA THR A 310 1.83 14.42 -4.56
C THR A 310 1.31 14.96 -3.24
N LYS A 311 0.09 15.52 -3.22
CA LYS A 311 -0.56 16.01 -1.99
C LYS A 311 -0.72 14.90 -0.94
N GLY A 312 -1.12 13.70 -1.35
CA GLY A 312 -1.30 12.56 -0.45
C GLY A 312 0.03 12.05 0.12
N VAL A 313 1.06 11.93 -0.71
CA VAL A 313 2.40 11.51 -0.29
C VAL A 313 3.04 12.54 0.64
N LEU A 314 2.94 13.83 0.32
CA LEU A 314 3.46 14.90 1.18
C LEU A 314 2.70 14.97 2.51
N ALA A 315 1.39 14.72 2.52
CA ALA A 315 0.62 14.62 3.76
C ALA A 315 1.08 13.44 4.63
N LEU A 316 1.34 12.27 4.04
CA LEU A 316 1.88 11.11 4.75
C LEU A 316 3.27 11.41 5.36
N GLN A 317 4.15 12.06 4.59
CA GLN A 317 5.47 12.49 5.07
C GLN A 317 5.36 13.53 6.19
N GLN A 318 4.43 14.48 6.07
CA GLN A 318 4.21 15.50 7.09
C GLN A 318 3.66 14.88 8.38
N THR A 319 2.70 13.96 8.30
CA THR A 319 2.15 13.25 9.47
C THR A 319 3.22 12.40 10.15
N LEU A 320 4.09 11.73 9.38
CA LEU A 320 5.24 11.02 9.94
C LEU A 320 6.15 11.96 10.75
N LYS A 321 6.52 13.12 10.18
CA LYS A 321 7.34 14.12 10.89
C LYS A 321 6.67 14.62 12.17
N THR A 322 5.37 14.91 12.12
CA THR A 322 4.59 15.34 13.29
C THR A 322 4.53 14.25 14.36
N ASN A 323 4.30 12.99 13.99
CA ASN A 323 4.27 11.87 14.93
C ASN A 323 5.63 11.64 15.60
N ILE A 324 6.73 11.76 14.85
CA ILE A 324 8.09 11.69 15.40
C ILE A 324 8.32 12.84 16.40
N LEU A 325 7.93 14.07 16.05
CA LEU A 325 8.08 15.22 16.93
C LEU A 325 7.28 15.04 18.24
N ILE A 326 6.03 14.59 18.14
CA ILE A 326 5.18 14.29 19.30
C ILE A 326 5.80 13.18 20.16
N ALA A 327 6.33 12.11 19.54
CA ALA A 327 6.99 11.04 20.27
C ALA A 327 8.24 11.55 21.02
N VAL A 328 9.10 12.35 20.37
CA VAL A 328 10.29 12.93 21.02
C VAL A 328 9.91 13.85 22.19
N LEU A 329 8.89 14.70 22.02
CA LEU A 329 8.42 15.57 23.10
C LEU A 329 7.81 14.76 24.25
N GLY A 330 7.05 13.71 23.93
CA GLY A 330 6.50 12.76 24.90
C GLY A 330 7.61 12.06 25.70
N PHE A 331 8.63 11.56 25.01
CA PHE A 331 9.81 10.93 25.62
C PHE A 331 10.48 11.84 26.64
N LEU A 332 10.80 13.07 26.21
CA LEU A 332 11.50 14.06 27.06
C LEU A 332 10.66 14.43 28.29
N LEU A 333 9.35 14.54 28.14
CA LEU A 333 8.44 14.80 29.25
C LEU A 333 8.42 13.63 30.24
N ILE A 334 8.35 12.40 29.76
CA ILE A 334 8.35 11.19 30.60
C ILE A 334 9.69 11.06 31.33
N GLU A 335 10.82 11.26 30.66
CA GLU A 335 12.14 11.22 31.28
C GLU A 335 12.30 12.32 32.35
N ALA A 336 11.81 13.53 32.08
CA ALA A 336 11.81 14.60 33.08
C ALA A 336 10.98 14.23 34.32
N LEU A 337 9.80 13.65 34.13
CA LEU A 337 8.94 13.17 35.22
C LEU A 337 9.61 12.02 36.00
N LEU A 338 10.23 11.05 35.31
CA LEU A 338 10.98 9.95 35.93
C LEU A 338 12.13 10.48 36.78
N LEU A 339 12.89 11.45 36.28
CA LEU A 339 13.98 12.09 37.03
C LEU A 339 13.47 12.82 38.27
N VAL A 340 12.34 13.53 38.18
CA VAL A 340 11.70 14.18 39.34
C VAL A 340 11.27 13.16 40.37
N VAL A 341 10.57 12.09 39.97
CA VAL A 341 10.14 11.02 40.87
C VAL A 341 11.34 10.31 41.51
N LEU A 342 12.40 10.04 40.74
CA LEU A 342 13.62 9.44 41.25
C LEU A 342 14.29 10.33 42.30
N LYS A 343 14.40 11.65 42.04
CA LYS A 343 14.95 12.61 43.02
C LYS A 343 14.11 12.70 44.30
N LEU A 344 12.78 12.70 44.18
CA LEU A 344 11.88 12.76 45.34
C LEU A 344 11.94 11.47 46.18
N THR A 345 12.01 10.32 45.54
CA THR A 345 12.06 9.01 46.23
C THR A 345 13.43 8.76 46.87
N THR A 346 14.53 9.08 46.17
CA THR A 346 15.89 9.00 46.73
C THR A 346 16.06 9.94 47.91
N GLY A 347 15.62 11.21 47.83
CA GLY A 347 15.70 12.13 48.96
C GLY A 347 14.92 11.67 50.20
N LYS A 348 13.72 11.09 50.01
CA LYS A 348 12.97 10.46 51.12
C LYS A 348 13.69 9.24 51.69
N LEU A 349 14.27 8.41 50.84
CA LEU A 349 15.01 7.22 51.26
C LEU A 349 16.27 7.60 52.06
N GLU A 350 17.02 8.60 51.60
CA GLU A 350 18.17 9.14 52.32
C GLU A 350 17.79 9.65 53.70
N ALA A 351 16.70 10.42 53.81
CA ALA A 351 16.20 10.90 55.10
C ALA A 351 15.84 9.74 56.05
N MET A 352 15.09 8.74 55.58
CA MET A 352 14.75 7.55 56.37
C MET A 352 15.98 6.74 56.80
N VAL A 353 16.99 6.61 55.93
CA VAL A 353 18.24 5.91 56.25
C VAL A 353 19.05 6.66 57.30
N VAL A 354 19.12 8.00 57.22
CA VAL A 354 19.81 8.83 58.22
C VAL A 354 19.11 8.73 59.57
N GLU A 355 17.79 8.84 59.60
CA GLU A 355 16.99 8.69 60.81
C GLU A 355 17.19 7.31 61.46
N GLY A 356 17.07 6.23 60.67
CA GLY A 356 17.30 4.87 61.16
C GLY A 356 18.73 4.60 61.64
N ARG A 357 19.74 5.20 61.00
CA ARG A 357 21.13 5.15 61.48
C ARG A 357 21.31 5.86 62.80
N SER A 358 20.68 7.02 62.97
CA SER A 358 20.69 7.79 64.21
C SER A 358 20.05 7.00 65.35
N GLU A 359 18.89 6.39 65.10
CA GLU A 359 18.20 5.55 66.08
C GLU A 359 19.04 4.31 66.46
N LEU A 360 19.65 3.64 65.48
CA LEU A 360 20.53 2.51 65.72
C LEU A 360 21.79 2.90 66.51
N ALA A 361 22.39 4.05 66.18
CA ALA A 361 23.54 4.58 66.91
C ALA A 361 23.20 4.88 68.37
N GLN A 362 22.03 5.47 68.62
CA GLN A 362 21.53 5.71 69.98
C GLN A 362 21.34 4.39 70.73
N LYS A 363 20.64 3.40 70.14
CA LYS A 363 20.44 2.08 70.77
C LYS A 363 21.75 1.36 71.06
N ASN A 364 22.73 1.46 70.17
CA ASN A 364 24.06 0.88 70.40
C ASN A 364 24.78 1.58 71.56
N ALA A 365 24.67 2.91 71.68
CA ALA A 365 25.23 3.65 72.80
C ALA A 365 24.56 3.27 74.13
N ASP A 366 23.22 3.17 74.15
CA ASP A 366 22.45 2.76 75.33
C ASP A 366 22.82 1.33 75.76
N LEU A 367 22.96 0.40 74.82
CA LEU A 367 23.43 -0.97 75.08
C LEU A 367 24.84 -1.00 75.64
N GLN A 368 25.76 -0.20 75.08
CA GLN A 368 27.13 -0.11 75.56
C GLN A 368 27.19 0.42 77.00
N GLN A 369 26.38 1.43 77.32
CA GLN A 369 26.26 1.95 78.68
C GLN A 369 25.73 0.87 79.64
N ALA A 370 24.66 0.16 79.27
CA ALA A 370 24.12 -0.92 80.09
C ALA A 370 25.16 -2.04 80.33
N LEU A 371 25.99 -2.36 79.32
CA LEU A 371 27.10 -3.32 79.47
C LEU A 371 28.19 -2.83 80.44
N ASP A 372 28.53 -1.54 80.41
CA ASP A 372 29.54 -0.96 81.29
C ASP A 372 29.03 -0.82 82.74
N GLU A 373 27.73 -0.57 82.93
CA GLU A 373 27.06 -0.62 84.25
C GLU A 373 27.11 -2.04 84.85
N VAL A 374 26.89 -3.09 84.04
CA VAL A 374 27.04 -4.48 84.51
C VAL A 374 28.49 -4.79 84.89
N LYS A 375 29.49 -4.32 84.13
CA LYS A 375 30.91 -4.51 84.46
C LYS A 375 31.32 -3.84 85.77
N THR A 376 30.82 -2.63 86.05
CA THR A 376 31.15 -1.90 87.29
C THR A 376 30.50 -2.53 88.51
N LEU A 377 29.27 -3.05 88.39
CA LEU A 377 28.61 -3.82 89.44
C LEU A 377 29.33 -5.15 89.75
N GLY A 378 29.99 -5.75 88.75
CA GLY A 378 30.84 -6.94 88.92
C GLY A 378 32.17 -6.70 89.67
N GLY A 379 32.55 -5.45 89.97
CA GLY A 379 33.80 -5.10 90.65
C GLY A 379 33.73 -5.04 92.19
N LEU A 380 32.56 -5.21 92.79
CA LEU A 380 32.38 -5.16 94.25
C LEU A 380 32.71 -6.51 94.88
N LEU A 381 33.94 -6.68 95.36
CA LEU A 381 34.34 -7.86 96.14
C LEU A 381 33.84 -7.73 97.59
N PRO A 382 32.89 -8.57 98.05
CA PRO A 382 32.41 -8.50 99.42
C PRO A 382 33.49 -8.98 100.38
N ILE A 383 34.06 -8.07 101.16
CA ILE A 383 35.07 -8.36 102.19
C ILE A 383 34.42 -8.40 103.58
N CYS A 384 34.75 -9.41 104.38
CA CYS A 384 34.25 -9.54 105.74
C CYS A 384 34.84 -8.43 106.61
N ALA A 385 33.98 -7.62 107.24
CA ALA A 385 34.41 -6.48 108.05
C ALA A 385 35.36 -6.88 109.20
N TYR A 386 35.18 -8.09 109.75
CA TYR A 386 35.92 -8.60 110.90
C TYR A 386 37.22 -9.32 110.53
N CYS A 387 37.14 -10.38 109.71
CA CYS A 387 38.30 -11.24 109.42
C CYS A 387 38.99 -10.96 108.07
N LYS A 388 38.49 -9.97 107.31
CA LYS A 388 39.03 -9.52 106.01
C LYS A 388 39.09 -10.58 104.89
N LYS A 389 38.37 -11.69 105.05
CA LYS A 389 38.15 -12.68 103.97
C LYS A 389 37.26 -12.11 102.87
N ILE A 390 37.45 -12.53 101.61
CA ILE A 390 36.60 -12.18 100.47
C ILE A 390 35.61 -13.31 100.20
N ARG A 391 34.34 -12.98 99.95
CA ARG A 391 33.32 -13.95 99.54
C ARG A 391 33.29 -14.10 98.02
N ASP A 392 33.43 -15.32 97.54
CA ASP A 392 33.33 -15.65 96.11
C ASP A 392 31.89 -15.75 95.60
N ASP A 393 31.72 -15.94 94.29
CA ASP A 393 30.41 -16.06 93.63
C ASP A 393 29.63 -17.31 94.06
N SER A 394 30.30 -18.30 94.67
CA SER A 394 29.68 -19.50 95.26
C SER A 394 29.25 -19.29 96.72
N GLY A 395 29.58 -18.13 97.32
CA GLY A 395 29.22 -17.75 98.68
C GLY A 395 30.22 -18.16 99.76
N TYR A 396 31.38 -18.73 99.40
CA TYR A 396 32.41 -19.15 100.35
C TYR A 396 33.38 -18.02 100.69
N TRP A 397 33.85 -17.99 101.94
CA TRP A 397 34.78 -16.98 102.44
C TRP A 397 36.23 -17.45 102.34
N ASN A 398 36.97 -16.85 101.42
CA ASN A 398 38.37 -17.13 101.14
C ASN A 398 39.29 -16.10 101.79
N ARG A 399 40.50 -16.52 102.16
CA ARG A 399 41.57 -15.56 102.51
C ARG A 399 41.88 -14.69 101.29
N LEU A 400 42.22 -13.42 101.54
CA LEU A 400 42.46 -12.41 100.50
C LEU A 400 43.47 -12.90 99.46
N GLU A 401 44.57 -13.48 99.95
CA GLU A 401 45.68 -13.95 99.13
C GLU A 401 45.19 -15.06 98.18
N ASN A 402 44.51 -16.07 98.72
CA ASN A 402 43.95 -17.17 97.95
C ASN A 402 42.93 -16.72 96.89
N TYR A 403 42.10 -15.74 97.23
CA TYR A 403 41.10 -15.21 96.30
C TYR A 403 41.79 -14.49 95.12
N ILE A 404 42.80 -13.66 95.42
CA ILE A 404 43.52 -12.90 94.40
C ILE A 404 44.40 -13.82 93.53
N GLU A 405 45.11 -14.80 94.10
CA GLU A 405 45.92 -15.77 93.34
C GLU A 405 45.07 -16.64 92.42
N SER A 406 43.83 -16.98 92.81
CA SER A 406 42.94 -17.81 91.97
C SER A 406 42.23 -17.03 90.86
N HIS A 407 42.04 -15.72 91.02
CA HIS A 407 41.28 -14.88 90.08
C HIS A 407 42.13 -13.88 89.29
N THR A 408 43.44 -13.81 89.57
CA THR A 408 44.38 -12.90 88.88
C THR A 408 45.73 -13.59 88.69
N THR A 409 46.64 -12.96 87.95
CA THR A 409 48.01 -13.45 87.75
C THR A 409 49.00 -13.02 88.84
N ALA A 410 48.52 -12.48 89.97
CA ALA A 410 49.38 -11.99 91.06
C ALA A 410 49.97 -13.13 91.91
N GLN A 411 51.17 -12.92 92.47
CA GLN A 411 51.86 -13.85 93.38
C GLN A 411 52.24 -13.13 94.67
N PHE A 412 52.06 -13.77 95.84
CA PHE A 412 52.37 -13.16 97.14
C PHE A 412 53.69 -13.67 97.73
N SER A 413 54.54 -12.75 98.20
CA SER A 413 55.72 -13.04 99.03
C SER A 413 55.48 -12.59 100.47
N HIS A 414 55.93 -13.35 101.46
CA HIS A 414 55.74 -13.02 102.87
C HIS A 414 56.94 -12.25 103.41
N GLY A 415 56.70 -11.05 103.92
CA GLY A 415 57.66 -10.23 104.66
C GLY A 415 56.98 -9.64 105.91
N ILE A 416 57.77 -9.18 106.86
CA ILE A 416 57.28 -8.46 108.04
C ILE A 416 57.69 -6.99 107.91
N CYS A 417 56.74 -6.07 108.01
CA CYS A 417 57.06 -4.64 107.94
C CYS A 417 57.77 -4.19 109.21
N ASP A 418 58.50 -3.07 109.12
CA ASP A 418 59.28 -2.52 110.24
C ASP A 418 58.41 -2.24 111.47
N ASP A 419 57.18 -1.74 111.28
CA ASP A 419 56.23 -1.49 112.36
C ASP A 419 55.89 -2.78 113.13
N CYS A 420 55.55 -3.86 112.41
CA CYS A 420 55.25 -5.16 113.03
C CYS A 420 56.48 -5.81 113.65
N MET A 421 57.65 -5.61 113.04
CA MET A 421 58.92 -6.09 113.57
C MET A 421 59.21 -5.47 114.94
N GLU A 422 58.98 -4.16 115.08
CA GLU A 422 59.21 -3.41 116.31
C GLU A 422 58.16 -3.72 117.39
N GLU A 423 56.89 -3.88 117.00
CA GLU A 423 55.80 -4.17 117.94
C GLU A 423 55.86 -5.61 118.49
N ARG A 424 56.25 -6.59 117.67
CA ARG A 424 56.21 -8.01 118.04
C ARG A 424 57.53 -8.59 118.53
N PHE A 425 58.66 -7.96 118.21
CA PHE A 425 59.99 -8.40 118.63
C PHE A 425 60.84 -7.29 119.29
N PRO A 426 60.35 -6.63 120.35
CA PRO A 426 61.10 -5.59 121.05
C PRO A 426 62.29 -6.22 121.81
N GLY A 427 63.50 -6.08 121.26
CA GLY A 427 64.75 -6.60 121.86
C GLY A 427 65.72 -7.33 120.90
N ALA A 428 65.35 -7.54 119.64
CA ALA A 428 66.22 -8.18 118.64
C ALA A 428 67.38 -7.30 118.12
N LYS A 429 67.52 -6.06 118.63
CA LYS A 429 68.56 -5.09 118.21
C LYS A 429 69.78 -5.09 119.14
N GLU A 430 70.43 -6.22 119.44
CA GLU A 430 71.78 -6.19 120.06
C GLU A 430 72.56 -7.52 119.99
N LYS A 431 73.09 -7.88 118.79
CA LYS A 431 74.40 -8.53 118.51
C LYS A 431 74.41 -9.28 117.17
N GLN A 432 74.67 -8.54 116.10
CA GLN A 432 75.61 -8.88 115.02
C GLN A 432 75.93 -7.55 114.34
N ARG A 433 76.94 -6.85 114.89
CA ARG A 433 77.65 -5.78 114.18
C ARG A 433 78.72 -6.45 113.35
N GLU A 434 78.53 -6.35 112.03
CA GLU A 434 79.49 -6.42 110.91
C GLU A 434 80.40 -7.66 110.81
N PRO A 435 80.59 -8.22 109.60
CA PRO A 435 79.61 -8.72 108.62
C PRO A 435 78.90 -10.01 109.06
#